data_AF-A0A1D1XJ47-F1
#
_entry.id   AF-A0A1D1XJ47-F1
#
_cell.length_a   1.000
_cell.length_b   1.000
_cell.length_c   1.000
_cell.angle_alpha   90.00
_cell.angle_beta   90.00
_cell.angle_gamma   90.00
#
_symmetry.space_group_name_H-M   'P 1'
#
loop_
_entity.id
_entity.type
_entity.pdbx_description
1 polymer ?
#
loop_
_entity_poly.entity_id
_entity_poly.type
_entity_poly.pdbx_seq_one_letter_code
_entity_poly.pdbx_strand_id
1 'polypeptide(L)'
;MSEDIPSNSYPLTPTSRNTHPRSRGLPHIKLSVNKNIQHGVKEVKGIIANYQEFVNRGNVVDLAVGVVIGAAFSSIVNSMVNDLLAPVIGLAAGSQLTEEFVVIRAAPDGQKDFTTRDLAKAAGSVTLDYGNFLQQVINFFLISLFVYLFVRLINVMTFRNESEKAKKDMVCQYCQKKVPVLAIRCSFCTTWLDKETQSKSKRYYPEVSLEEADPVAEA
;
A
#
# COMPACT_ATOMS: atom_id res chain seq x y z
N MET A 1 13.59 -46.41 -43.48
CA MET A 1 12.88 -47.05 -42.37
C MET A 1 11.96 -46.00 -41.77
N SER A 2 10.75 -46.00 -42.29
CA SER A 2 9.58 -45.23 -41.90
C SER A 2 8.82 -46.05 -40.86
N GLU A 3 8.51 -45.45 -39.71
CA GLU A 3 7.57 -45.95 -38.69
C GLU A 3 7.32 -44.72 -37.78
N ASP A 4 6.30 -43.90 -38.03
CA ASP A 4 4.86 -44.08 -37.79
C ASP A 4 4.41 -43.45 -36.46
N ILE A 5 3.50 -42.48 -36.63
CA ILE A 5 2.80 -41.69 -35.64
C ILE A 5 1.65 -42.52 -35.05
N PRO A 6 1.41 -42.54 -33.73
CA PRO A 6 0.10 -42.91 -33.21
C PRO A 6 -0.76 -41.68 -32.89
N SER A 7 -1.91 -41.66 -33.56
CA SER A 7 -3.03 -40.74 -33.45
C SER A 7 -3.78 -40.84 -32.11
N ASN A 8 -4.20 -39.66 -31.66
CA ASN A 8 -5.14 -39.37 -30.60
C ASN A 8 -6.53 -40.02 -30.79
N SER A 9 -7.10 -40.64 -29.75
CA SER A 9 -8.54 -40.84 -29.60
C SER A 9 -8.92 -41.07 -28.13
N TYR A 10 -9.31 -40.01 -27.41
CA TYR A 10 -9.97 -40.12 -26.10
C TYR A 10 -11.49 -40.23 -26.29
N PRO A 11 -12.17 -41.22 -25.66
CA PRO A 11 -13.62 -41.30 -25.71
C PRO A 11 -14.30 -40.34 -24.70
N LEU A 12 -15.31 -39.60 -25.17
CA LEU A 12 -16.25 -38.85 -24.34
C LEU A 12 -17.28 -39.82 -23.74
N THR A 13 -17.40 -39.87 -22.42
CA THR A 13 -18.46 -40.63 -21.73
C THR A 13 -19.61 -39.70 -21.30
N PRO A 14 -20.87 -40.12 -21.44
CA PRO A 14 -22.03 -39.29 -21.12
C PRO A 14 -22.42 -39.34 -19.63
N THR A 15 -22.78 -38.15 -19.16
CA THR A 15 -23.50 -37.76 -17.93
C THR A 15 -24.29 -38.86 -17.18
N SER A 16 -23.90 -39.12 -15.93
CA SER A 16 -24.69 -39.90 -14.96
C SER A 16 -25.69 -39.01 -14.21
N ARG A 17 -26.95 -39.45 -14.16
CA ARG A 17 -28.11 -38.81 -13.53
C ARG A 17 -28.00 -38.88 -11.99
N ASN A 18 -27.98 -37.73 -11.33
CA ASN A 18 -28.20 -37.64 -9.88
C ASN A 18 -29.70 -37.78 -9.56
N THR A 19 -30.11 -38.93 -9.06
CA THR A 19 -31.41 -39.13 -8.40
C THR A 19 -31.23 -39.03 -6.89
N HIS A 20 -31.51 -37.86 -6.30
CA HIS A 20 -31.60 -37.73 -4.85
C HIS A 20 -33.04 -38.08 -4.37
N PRO A 21 -33.19 -38.84 -3.27
CA PRO A 21 -34.50 -39.15 -2.71
C PRO A 21 -35.08 -37.93 -1.97
N ARG A 22 -36.38 -37.68 -2.18
CA ARG A 22 -37.16 -36.65 -1.48
C ARG A 22 -37.25 -36.98 0.03
N SER A 23 -36.62 -36.17 0.87
CA SER A 23 -36.85 -36.15 2.31
C SER A 23 -38.25 -35.60 2.61
N ARG A 24 -39.06 -36.37 3.34
CA ARG A 24 -40.37 -35.97 3.85
C ARG A 24 -40.18 -34.93 4.95
N GLY A 25 -40.87 -33.81 4.82
CA GLY A 25 -40.75 -32.67 5.73
C GLY A 25 -41.27 -32.94 7.13
N LEU A 26 -40.46 -32.54 8.12
CA LEU A 26 -40.94 -32.23 9.46
C LEU A 26 -41.66 -30.86 9.44
N PRO A 27 -42.75 -30.66 10.21
CA PRO A 27 -43.38 -29.35 10.33
C PRO A 27 -42.40 -28.37 10.99
N HIS A 28 -41.94 -27.41 10.21
CA HIS A 28 -41.11 -26.30 10.65
C HIS A 28 -41.99 -25.34 11.45
N ILE A 29 -41.73 -25.25 12.75
CA ILE A 29 -42.29 -24.22 13.63
C ILE A 29 -41.87 -22.86 13.05
N LYS A 30 -42.81 -22.17 12.41
CA LYS A 30 -42.57 -20.83 11.86
C LYS A 30 -42.56 -19.83 13.02
N LEU A 31 -41.37 -19.55 13.55
CA LEU A 31 -41.11 -18.36 14.35
C LEU A 31 -41.42 -17.14 13.46
N SER A 32 -42.61 -16.55 13.62
CA SER A 32 -43.03 -15.37 12.88
C SER A 32 -42.28 -14.15 13.39
N VAL A 33 -41.13 -13.88 12.79
CA VAL A 33 -40.39 -12.62 12.98
C VAL A 33 -41.22 -11.47 12.40
N ASN A 34 -41.38 -10.40 13.16
CA ASN A 34 -42.16 -9.21 12.79
C ASN A 34 -41.68 -8.61 11.44
N LYS A 35 -42.63 -8.29 10.54
CA LYS A 35 -42.37 -7.75 9.18
C LYS A 35 -41.61 -6.42 9.19
N ASN A 36 -41.77 -5.59 10.23
CA ASN A 36 -41.03 -4.33 10.34
C ASN A 36 -39.53 -4.54 10.59
N ILE A 37 -39.16 -5.64 11.28
CA ILE A 37 -37.76 -6.02 11.51
C ILE A 37 -37.16 -6.62 10.22
N GLN A 38 -37.95 -7.38 9.46
CA GLN A 38 -37.53 -7.97 8.18
C GLN A 38 -37.18 -6.91 7.11
N HIS A 39 -37.90 -5.79 7.07
CA HIS A 39 -37.61 -4.69 6.14
C HIS A 39 -36.35 -3.91 6.53
N GLY A 40 -36.17 -3.58 7.82
CA GLY A 40 -34.96 -2.91 8.30
C GLY A 40 -33.68 -3.74 8.07
N VAL A 41 -33.74 -5.06 8.26
CA VAL A 41 -32.59 -5.94 8.00
C VAL A 41 -32.23 -6.01 6.51
N LYS A 42 -33.22 -5.96 5.60
CA LYS A 42 -32.96 -5.95 4.14
C LYS A 42 -32.27 -4.67 3.68
N GLU A 43 -32.69 -3.53 4.21
CA GLU A 43 -32.11 -2.23 3.86
C GLU A 43 -30.68 -2.11 4.37
N VAL A 44 -30.43 -2.49 5.63
CA VAL A 44 -29.08 -2.52 6.22
C VAL A 44 -28.17 -3.51 5.49
N LYS A 45 -28.69 -4.68 5.08
CA LYS A 45 -27.94 -5.65 4.27
C LYS A 45 -27.59 -5.09 2.89
N GLY A 46 -28.46 -4.29 2.29
CA GLY A 46 -28.20 -3.59 1.04
C GLY A 46 -27.10 -2.54 1.17
N ILE A 47 -27.14 -1.71 2.23
CA ILE A 47 -26.11 -0.69 2.50
C ILE A 47 -24.74 -1.35 2.75
N ILE A 48 -24.68 -2.43 3.53
CA ILE A 48 -23.44 -3.16 3.80
C ILE A 48 -22.91 -3.83 2.52
N ALA A 49 -23.77 -4.39 1.67
CA ALA A 49 -23.36 -4.95 0.38
C ALA A 49 -22.75 -3.87 -0.53
N ASN A 50 -23.40 -2.71 -0.62
CA ASN A 50 -22.91 -1.56 -1.39
C ASN A 50 -21.57 -1.02 -0.85
N TYR A 51 -21.38 -1.02 0.47
CA TYR A 51 -20.12 -0.64 1.10
C TYR A 51 -19.01 -1.66 0.84
N GLN A 52 -19.31 -2.96 0.91
CA GLN A 52 -18.36 -4.02 0.61
C GLN A 52 -17.91 -3.95 -0.86
N GLU A 53 -18.84 -3.68 -1.78
CA GLU A 53 -18.55 -3.47 -3.20
C GLU A 53 -17.76 -2.18 -3.47
N PHE A 54 -17.85 -1.19 -2.59
CA PHE A 54 -17.00 0.00 -2.62
C PHE A 54 -15.56 -0.30 -2.16
N VAL A 55 -15.39 -1.00 -1.04
CA VAL A 55 -14.06 -1.39 -0.51
C VAL A 55 -13.33 -2.34 -1.48
N ASN A 56 -14.05 -3.23 -2.15
CA ASN A 56 -13.47 -4.19 -3.09
C ASN A 56 -12.93 -3.56 -4.40
N ARG A 57 -13.07 -2.24 -4.62
CA ARG A 57 -12.53 -1.55 -5.80
C ARG A 57 -10.99 -1.49 -5.85
N GLY A 58 -10.29 -2.08 -4.88
CA GLY A 58 -8.83 -2.26 -4.85
C GLY A 58 -8.06 -0.97 -4.54
N ASN A 59 -8.19 0.04 -5.41
CA ASN A 59 -7.50 1.32 -5.31
C ASN A 59 -7.76 2.06 -3.98
N VAL A 60 -8.97 1.94 -3.42
CA VAL A 60 -9.34 2.58 -2.14
C VAL A 60 -8.61 1.93 -0.95
N VAL A 61 -8.41 0.62 -0.98
CA VAL A 61 -7.77 -0.12 0.13
C VAL A 61 -6.29 0.20 0.18
N ASP A 62 -5.60 0.19 -0.96
CA ASP A 62 -4.18 0.49 -1.02
C ASP A 62 -3.87 1.93 -0.62
N LEU A 63 -4.72 2.89 -1.05
CA LEU A 63 -4.62 4.27 -0.60
C LEU A 63 -4.89 4.42 0.92
N ALA A 64 -5.91 3.74 1.45
CA ALA A 64 -6.24 3.79 2.86
C ALA A 64 -5.11 3.22 3.74
N VAL A 65 -4.54 2.08 3.33
CA VAL A 65 -3.38 1.47 4.01
C VAL A 65 -2.18 2.41 3.98
N GLY A 66 -1.92 3.07 2.84
CA GLY A 66 -0.86 4.07 2.71
C GLY A 66 -1.01 5.24 3.68
N VAL A 67 -2.21 5.79 3.84
CA VAL A 67 -2.50 6.91 4.77
C VAL A 67 -2.31 6.48 6.24
N VAL A 68 -2.79 5.30 6.62
CA VAL A 68 -2.68 4.80 8.00
C VAL A 68 -1.23 4.53 8.38
N ILE A 69 -0.47 3.87 7.49
CA ILE A 69 0.96 3.62 7.71
C ILE A 69 1.74 4.94 7.73
N GLY A 70 1.40 5.89 6.85
CA GLY A 70 1.99 7.23 6.83
C GLY A 70 1.81 7.96 8.16
N ALA A 71 0.58 7.99 8.69
CA ALA A 71 0.28 8.61 9.97
C ALA A 71 1.02 7.95 11.14
N ALA A 72 1.07 6.62 11.19
CA ALA A 72 1.80 5.89 12.21
C ALA A 72 3.31 6.16 12.15
N PHE A 73 3.90 6.17 10.95
CA PHE A 73 5.32 6.46 10.77
C PHE A 73 5.67 7.90 11.18
N SER A 74 4.85 8.89 10.79
CA SER A 74 5.04 10.28 11.23
C SER A 74 5.03 10.40 12.75
N SER A 75 4.18 9.65 13.45
CA SER A 75 4.16 9.62 14.93
C SER A 75 5.46 9.08 15.53
N ILE A 76 6.05 8.04 14.93
CA ILE A 76 7.33 7.47 15.39
C ILE A 76 8.46 8.48 15.22
N VAL A 77 8.52 9.14 14.06
CA VAL A 77 9.54 10.17 13.81
C VAL A 77 9.36 11.36 14.75
N ASN A 78 8.11 11.78 15.00
CA ASN A 78 7.80 12.86 15.94
C ASN A 78 8.24 12.54 17.37
N SER A 79 7.96 11.32 17.86
CA SER A 79 8.40 10.88 19.20
C SER A 79 9.93 10.84 19.27
N MET A 80 10.61 10.30 18.26
CA MET A 80 12.07 10.29 18.22
C MET A 80 12.67 11.71 18.28
N VAL A 81 12.10 12.66 17.54
CA VAL A 81 12.58 14.05 17.54
C VAL A 81 12.29 14.73 18.87
N ASN A 82 11.05 14.64 19.36
CA ASN A 82 10.62 15.33 20.59
C ASN A 82 11.23 14.71 21.86
N ASP A 83 11.41 13.39 21.90
CA ASP A 83 11.82 12.68 23.11
C ASP A 83 13.34 12.45 23.18
N LEU A 84 14.05 12.41 22.05
CA LEU A 84 15.51 12.21 22.02
C LEU A 84 16.27 13.47 21.61
N LEU A 85 15.84 14.16 20.55
CA LEU A 85 16.59 15.32 20.04
C LEU A 85 16.27 16.59 20.82
N ALA A 86 15.00 16.84 21.17
CA ALA A 86 14.63 18.07 21.88
C ALA A 86 15.32 18.21 23.26
N PRO A 87 15.48 17.16 24.09
CA PRO A 87 16.23 17.26 25.35
C PRO A 87 17.73 17.53 25.12
N VAL A 88 18.33 16.95 24.07
CA VAL A 88 19.74 17.17 23.73
C VAL A 88 19.97 18.60 23.26
N ILE A 89 19.07 19.13 22.43
CA ILE A 89 19.09 20.52 21.97
C ILE A 89 18.81 21.48 23.14
N GLY A 90 17.86 21.14 24.01
CA GLY A 90 17.52 21.93 25.19
C GLY A 90 18.66 22.02 26.20
N LEU A 91 19.43 20.94 26.39
CA LEU A 91 20.65 20.97 27.20
C LEU A 91 21.76 21.82 26.57
N ALA A 92 21.89 21.79 25.23
CA ALA A 92 22.87 22.61 24.52
C ALA A 92 22.50 24.11 24.48
N ALA A 93 21.20 24.43 24.40
CA ALA A 93 20.66 25.80 24.38
C ALA A 93 20.39 26.37 25.78
N GLY A 94 20.53 25.58 26.84
CA GLY A 94 20.33 26.00 28.24
C GLY A 94 18.86 26.22 28.66
N SER A 95 17.90 26.00 27.76
CA SER A 95 16.47 26.09 28.03
C SER A 95 15.66 25.23 27.04
N GLN A 96 14.48 24.76 27.47
CA GLN A 96 13.53 24.13 26.56
C GLN A 96 12.91 25.20 25.67
N LEU A 97 13.10 25.08 24.35
CA LEU A 97 12.54 25.98 23.34
C LEU A 97 11.02 26.15 23.50
N THR A 98 10.31 25.21 24.12
CA THR A 98 8.86 25.31 24.36
C THR A 98 8.46 26.32 25.45
N GLU A 99 9.37 26.68 26.35
CA GLU A 99 9.10 27.58 27.48
C GLU A 99 9.48 29.04 27.19
N GLU A 100 10.02 29.34 26.01
CA GLU A 100 10.21 30.72 25.57
C GLU A 100 8.88 31.29 25.05
N PHE A 101 8.25 32.10 25.90
CA PHE A 101 7.04 32.84 25.57
C PHE A 101 7.17 34.31 25.96
N VAL A 102 6.67 35.21 25.11
CA VAL A 102 6.51 36.63 25.46
C VAL A 102 5.06 36.89 25.82
N VAL A 103 4.81 37.46 26.99
CA VAL A 103 3.47 37.90 27.39
C VAL A 103 3.16 39.23 26.71
N ILE A 104 2.25 39.23 25.73
CA ILE A 104 1.82 40.47 25.04
C ILE A 104 0.80 41.21 25.89
N ARG A 105 -0.07 40.48 26.58
CA ARG A 105 -1.09 41.03 27.47
C ARG A 105 -1.04 40.32 28.80
N ALA A 106 -0.71 41.08 29.84
CA ALA A 106 -0.67 40.55 31.20
C ALA A 106 -2.06 40.06 31.62
N ALA A 107 -2.09 38.99 32.41
CA ALA A 107 -3.28 38.53 33.10
C ALA A 107 -3.89 39.66 33.97
N PRO A 108 -5.19 39.61 34.31
CA PRO A 108 -5.81 40.56 35.23
C PRO A 108 -5.07 40.73 36.57
N ASP A 109 -4.29 39.72 36.97
CA ASP A 109 -3.51 39.68 38.21
C ASP A 109 -2.14 40.39 38.14
N GLY A 110 -1.76 40.95 36.99
CA GLY A 110 -0.54 41.77 36.87
C GLY A 110 0.80 41.02 36.98
N GLN A 111 0.79 39.69 37.20
CA GLN A 111 1.99 38.86 37.16
C GLN A 111 2.48 38.67 35.72
N LYS A 112 3.78 38.92 35.51
CA LYS A 112 4.47 38.78 34.21
C LYS A 112 5.47 37.64 34.19
N ASP A 113 5.84 37.12 35.36
CA ASP A 113 6.83 36.05 35.51
C ASP A 113 6.11 34.73 35.79
N PHE A 114 5.70 34.05 34.72
CA PHE A 114 5.26 32.67 34.82
C PHE A 114 6.45 31.77 34.43
N THR A 115 6.71 30.73 35.21
CA THR A 115 7.82 29.79 34.95
C THR A 115 7.46 28.73 33.91
N THR A 116 6.19 28.62 33.53
CA THR A 116 5.67 27.63 32.57
C THR A 116 4.55 28.22 31.73
N ARG A 117 4.57 27.89 30.43
CA ARG A 117 3.58 28.35 29.43
C ARG A 117 2.13 28.04 29.82
N ASP A 118 1.90 26.91 30.48
CA ASP A 118 0.54 26.47 30.83
C ASP A 118 -0.06 27.27 32.00
N LEU A 119 0.76 27.78 32.91
CA LEU A 119 0.32 28.68 33.97
C LEU A 119 -0.05 30.07 33.42
N ALA A 120 0.71 30.58 32.45
CA ALA A 120 0.41 31.84 31.79
C ALA A 120 -0.93 31.80 31.02
N LYS A 121 -1.22 30.68 30.35
CA LYS A 121 -2.51 30.46 29.66
C LYS A 121 -3.68 30.29 30.64
N ALA A 122 -3.46 29.58 31.75
CA ALA A 122 -4.47 29.41 32.79
C ALA A 122 -4.84 30.74 33.48
N ALA A 123 -3.88 31.66 33.62
CA ALA A 123 -4.10 33.00 34.17
C ALA A 123 -4.83 33.96 33.21
N GLY A 124 -5.17 33.53 31.98
CA GLY A 124 -5.82 34.38 30.98
C GLY A 124 -4.90 35.45 30.37
N SER A 125 -3.58 35.28 30.51
CA SER A 125 -2.62 36.14 29.79
C SER A 125 -2.54 35.73 28.32
N VAL A 126 -2.40 36.71 27.44
CA VAL A 126 -2.20 36.46 26.01
C VAL A 126 -0.70 36.37 25.78
N THR A 127 -0.20 35.14 25.64
CA THR A 127 1.21 34.85 25.34
C THR A 127 1.42 34.59 23.86
N LEU A 128 2.56 35.05 23.34
CA LEU A 128 3.08 34.66 22.04
C LEU A 128 4.17 33.61 22.27
N ASP A 129 3.82 32.36 22.00
CA ASP A 129 4.68 31.20 22.20
C ASP A 129 5.58 30.99 20.96
N TYR A 130 6.52 31.90 20.73
CA TYR A 130 7.44 31.81 19.58
C TYR A 130 8.35 30.58 19.67
N GLY A 131 8.66 30.15 20.89
CA GLY A 131 9.46 28.98 21.15
C GLY A 131 8.84 27.68 20.63
N ASN A 132 7.53 27.47 20.85
CA ASN A 132 6.81 26.33 20.28
C ASN A 132 6.77 26.38 18.74
N PHE A 133 6.61 27.57 18.15
CA PHE A 133 6.65 27.72 16.70
C PHE A 133 8.02 27.31 16.12
N LEU A 134 9.11 27.78 16.73
CA LEU A 134 10.46 27.42 16.30
C LEU A 134 10.73 25.91 16.45
N GLN A 135 10.21 25.30 17.52
CA GLN A 135 10.27 23.84 17.69
C GLN A 135 9.55 23.10 16.56
N GLN A 136 8.36 23.54 16.14
CA GLN A 136 7.65 22.93 15.02
C GLN A 136 8.38 23.09 13.69
N VAL A 137 9.04 24.23 13.47
CA VAL A 137 9.89 24.44 12.28
C VAL A 137 11.09 23.48 12.29
N ILE A 138 11.78 23.34 13.41
CA ILE A 138 12.90 22.38 13.55
C ILE A 138 12.41 20.95 13.30
N ASN A 139 11.27 20.58 13.88
CA ASN A 139 10.66 19.26 13.67
C ASN A 139 10.35 18.99 12.19
N PHE A 140 9.82 19.97 11.47
CA PHE A 140 9.56 19.84 10.03
C PHE A 140 10.84 19.53 9.22
N PHE A 141 11.93 20.25 9.50
CA PHE A 141 13.22 19.99 8.85
C PHE A 141 13.81 18.63 9.23
N LEU A 142 13.69 18.22 10.48
CA LEU A 142 14.16 16.90 10.92
C LEU A 142 13.36 15.76 10.29
N ILE A 143 12.03 15.83 10.31
CA ILE A 143 11.17 14.79 9.71
C ILE A 143 11.45 14.66 8.21
N SER A 144 11.55 15.78 7.49
CA SER A 144 11.86 15.74 6.05
C SER A 144 13.24 15.14 5.77
N LEU A 145 14.25 15.43 6.59
CA LEU A 145 15.57 14.81 6.50
C LEU A 145 15.51 13.30 6.75
N PHE A 146 14.79 12.86 7.79
CA PHE A 146 14.63 11.44 8.11
C PHE A 146 13.88 10.68 7.02
N VAL A 147 12.77 11.24 6.50
CA VAL A 147 12.02 10.64 5.38
C VAL A 147 12.93 10.50 4.15
N TYR A 148 13.71 11.54 3.82
CA TYR A 148 14.66 11.49 2.72
C TYR A 148 15.73 10.39 2.91
N LEU A 149 16.33 10.29 4.10
CA LEU A 149 17.30 9.25 4.41
C LEU A 149 16.67 7.86 4.34
N PHE A 150 15.43 7.69 4.79
CA PHE A 150 14.71 6.42 4.77
C PHE A 150 14.38 5.97 3.35
N VAL A 151 13.87 6.88 2.50
CA VAL A 151 13.64 6.60 1.07
C VAL A 151 14.95 6.26 0.38
N ARG A 152 16.04 7.01 0.65
CA ARG A 152 17.36 6.70 0.12
C ARG A 152 17.87 5.33 0.55
N LEU A 153 17.65 4.96 1.82
CA LEU A 153 18.03 3.65 2.36
C LEU A 153 17.28 2.53 1.66
N ILE A 154 15.97 2.65 1.49
CA ILE A 154 15.15 1.70 0.74
C ILE A 154 15.63 1.63 -0.70
N ASN A 155 15.86 2.76 -1.35
CA ASN A 155 16.31 2.80 -2.74
C ASN A 155 17.64 2.02 -2.92
N VAL A 156 18.60 2.25 -2.03
CA VAL A 156 19.87 1.52 -1.99
C VAL A 156 19.69 0.01 -1.77
N MET A 157 18.72 -0.40 -0.94
CA MET A 157 18.44 -1.83 -0.68
C MET A 157 17.68 -2.49 -1.83
N THR A 158 16.70 -1.81 -2.43
CA THR A 158 15.85 -2.35 -3.51
C THR A 158 16.60 -2.48 -4.83
N PHE A 159 17.54 -1.57 -5.15
CA PHE A 159 18.42 -1.70 -6.33
C PHE A 159 19.21 -3.02 -6.36
N ARG A 160 19.50 -3.63 -5.20
CA ARG A 160 20.17 -4.94 -5.14
C ARG A 160 19.24 -6.09 -5.54
N ASN A 161 17.95 -5.97 -5.27
CA ASN A 161 16.95 -7.03 -5.50
C ASN A 161 16.32 -6.97 -6.89
N GLU A 162 16.21 -5.79 -7.48
CA GLU A 162 15.58 -5.59 -8.80
C GLU A 162 16.48 -6.10 -9.94
N SER A 163 17.80 -5.95 -9.81
CA SER A 163 18.78 -6.47 -10.76
C SER A 163 18.83 -8.00 -10.84
N GLU A 164 18.29 -8.72 -9.85
CA GLU A 164 18.15 -10.19 -9.88
C GLU A 164 16.82 -10.66 -10.48
N LYS A 165 15.74 -9.87 -10.37
CA LYS A 165 14.43 -10.21 -10.95
C LYS A 165 14.37 -9.87 -12.44
N ALA A 166 14.93 -8.72 -12.84
CA ALA A 166 14.98 -8.31 -14.24
C ALA A 166 15.84 -9.24 -15.13
N LYS A 167 16.80 -9.97 -14.55
CA LYS A 167 17.66 -10.91 -15.29
C LYS A 167 17.03 -12.28 -15.55
N LYS A 168 15.89 -12.60 -14.92
CA LYS A 168 15.33 -13.96 -15.00
C LYS A 168 14.37 -14.15 -16.16
N ASP A 169 13.79 -13.08 -16.72
CA ASP A 169 12.74 -13.17 -17.74
C ASP A 169 13.11 -12.41 -19.02
N MET A 170 12.96 -13.07 -20.17
CA MET A 170 13.01 -12.48 -21.51
C MET A 170 11.66 -12.60 -22.20
N VAL A 171 11.38 -11.76 -23.20
CA VAL A 171 10.15 -11.88 -24.00
C VAL A 171 10.40 -12.80 -25.19
N CYS A 172 9.52 -13.78 -25.41
CA CYS A 172 9.58 -14.66 -26.58
C CYS A 172 9.13 -13.89 -27.84
N GLN A 173 9.96 -13.86 -28.89
CA GLN A 173 9.67 -13.11 -30.12
C GLN A 173 8.50 -13.64 -30.96
N TYR A 174 8.08 -14.90 -30.74
CA TYR A 174 6.96 -15.51 -31.48
C TYR A 174 5.60 -15.28 -30.82
N CYS A 175 5.53 -15.36 -29.49
CA CYS A 175 4.27 -15.30 -28.74
C CYS A 175 4.16 -14.09 -27.80
N GLN A 176 5.20 -13.25 -27.71
CA GLN A 176 5.30 -12.03 -26.93
C GLN A 176 5.04 -12.20 -25.41
N LYS A 177 5.06 -13.42 -24.91
CA LYS A 177 4.94 -13.71 -23.47
C LYS A 177 6.31 -13.73 -22.80
N LYS A 178 6.34 -13.38 -21.51
CA LYS A 178 7.53 -13.44 -20.65
C LYS A 178 7.88 -14.91 -20.37
N VAL A 179 9.11 -15.29 -20.64
CA VAL A 179 9.67 -16.65 -20.53
C VAL A 179 11.02 -16.55 -19.84
N PRO A 180 11.41 -17.49 -18.97
CA PRO A 180 12.70 -17.39 -18.30
C PRO A 180 13.87 -17.44 -19.29
N VAL A 181 14.94 -16.70 -19.01
CA VAL A 181 16.13 -16.54 -19.87
C VAL A 181 16.83 -17.88 -20.17
N LEU A 182 16.69 -18.87 -19.28
CA LEU A 182 17.28 -20.19 -19.43
C LEU A 182 16.37 -21.22 -20.13
N ALA A 183 15.20 -20.80 -20.65
CA ALA A 183 14.28 -21.71 -21.31
C ALA A 183 14.79 -22.15 -22.69
N ILE A 184 14.88 -23.47 -22.90
CA ILE A 184 15.21 -24.08 -24.21
C ILE A 184 13.97 -24.09 -25.14
N ARG A 185 12.76 -24.20 -24.55
CA ARG A 185 11.46 -24.10 -25.23
C ARG A 185 10.55 -23.13 -24.51
N CYS A 186 9.77 -22.36 -25.27
CA CYS A 186 8.73 -21.50 -24.72
C CYS A 186 7.56 -22.35 -24.18
N SER A 187 7.16 -22.12 -22.92
CA SER A 187 6.02 -22.82 -22.31
C SER A 187 4.67 -22.51 -22.97
N PHE A 188 4.54 -21.39 -23.69
CA PHE A 188 3.26 -20.95 -24.26
C PHE A 188 3.07 -21.36 -25.72
N CYS A 189 4.10 -21.17 -26.56
CA CYS A 189 4.03 -21.49 -27.99
C CYS A 189 4.86 -22.71 -28.39
N THR A 190 5.55 -23.36 -27.44
CA THR A 190 6.39 -24.56 -27.67
C THR A 190 7.54 -24.39 -28.67
N THR A 191 7.78 -23.15 -29.12
CA THR A 191 8.87 -22.81 -30.03
C THR A 191 10.22 -22.96 -29.34
N TRP A 192 11.24 -23.31 -30.13
CA TRP A 192 12.62 -23.40 -29.69
C TRP A 192 13.23 -22.00 -29.52
N LEU A 193 13.89 -21.75 -28.37
CA LEU A 193 14.52 -20.48 -28.02
C LEU A 193 16.04 -20.60 -27.93
N ASP A 194 16.64 -21.43 -28.77
CA ASP A 194 18.09 -21.54 -28.89
C ASP A 194 18.71 -20.25 -29.47
N LYS A 195 20.01 -20.04 -29.18
CA LYS A 195 20.73 -18.81 -29.59
C LYS A 195 20.72 -18.60 -31.10
N GLU A 196 20.72 -19.68 -31.89
CA GLU A 196 20.70 -19.59 -33.36
C GLU A 196 19.33 -19.10 -33.85
N THR A 197 18.24 -19.66 -33.33
CA THR A 197 16.87 -19.21 -33.62
C THR A 197 16.60 -17.78 -33.15
N GLN A 198 17.16 -17.36 -32.01
CA GLN A 198 17.09 -15.97 -31.54
C GLN A 198 17.82 -14.99 -32.49
N SER A 199 18.95 -15.39 -33.06
CA SER A 199 19.71 -14.57 -34.02
C SER A 199 18.99 -14.40 -35.36
N LYS A 200 18.31 -15.45 -35.84
CA LYS A 200 17.53 -15.44 -37.09
C LYS A 200 16.26 -14.59 -36.95
N SER A 201 15.56 -14.71 -35.83
CA SER A 201 14.34 -13.94 -35.55
C SER A 201 14.63 -12.44 -35.39
N LYS A 202 15.72 -12.07 -34.68
CA LYS A 202 16.20 -10.67 -34.58
C LYS A 202 16.58 -10.04 -35.93
N ARG A 203 16.98 -10.85 -36.92
CA ARG A 203 17.29 -10.38 -38.29
C ARG A 203 16.03 -10.11 -39.12
N TYR A 204 14.93 -10.79 -38.83
CA TYR A 204 13.67 -10.66 -39.57
C TYR A 204 12.72 -9.61 -38.95
N TYR A 205 12.77 -9.43 -37.62
CA TYR A 205 12.12 -8.36 -36.89
C TYR A 205 13.13 -7.66 -35.97
N PRO A 206 13.73 -6.52 -36.39
CA PRO A 206 14.57 -5.73 -35.50
C PRO A 206 13.74 -5.22 -34.32
N GLU A 207 14.35 -5.22 -33.13
CA GLU A 207 13.73 -5.00 -31.82
C GLU A 207 12.69 -3.88 -31.82
N VAL A 208 11.43 -4.22 -31.54
CA VAL A 208 10.48 -3.27 -30.95
C VAL A 208 10.96 -3.07 -29.52
N SER A 209 11.49 -1.87 -29.25
CA SER A 209 11.89 -1.40 -27.94
C SER A 209 10.77 -1.66 -26.94
N LEU A 210 11.07 -2.43 -25.88
CA LEU A 210 10.22 -2.59 -24.71
C LEU A 210 10.12 -1.30 -23.86
N GLU A 211 10.38 -0.14 -24.45
CA GLU A 211 10.16 1.19 -23.84
C GLU A 211 8.79 1.78 -24.23
N GLU A 212 8.11 1.28 -25.26
CA GLU A 212 6.77 1.76 -25.68
C GLU A 212 5.59 0.91 -25.18
N ALA A 213 5.80 -0.09 -24.32
CA ALA A 213 4.76 -1.05 -23.92
C ALA A 213 4.31 -0.95 -22.45
N ASP A 214 4.34 0.24 -21.86
CA ASP A 214 3.56 0.55 -20.67
C ASP A 214 2.26 1.29 -21.04
N PRO A 215 1.12 0.58 -21.19
CA PRO A 215 -0.17 1.24 -21.08
C PRO A 215 -1.01 0.66 -19.93
N VAL A 216 -0.48 0.55 -18.70
CA VAL A 216 -1.33 0.45 -17.48
C VAL A 216 -0.56 0.93 -16.23
N ALA A 217 -0.23 2.22 -16.16
CA ALA A 217 0.23 2.84 -14.92
C ALA A 217 -0.15 4.33 -14.88
N GLU A 218 -1.43 4.63 -15.12
CA GLU A 218 -2.05 5.93 -14.80
C GLU A 218 -3.59 5.77 -14.92
N ALA A 219 -4.21 5.30 -13.83
CA ALA A 219 -5.64 5.42 -13.53
C ALA A 219 -5.89 5.12 -12.03
#